data_AF-A0A7K4D2I9-F1
#
_entry.id   AF-A0A7K4D2I9-F1
#
_cell.length_a   1.000
_cell.length_b   1.000
_cell.length_c   1.000
_cell.angle_alpha   90.00
_cell.angle_beta   90.00
_cell.angle_gamma   90.00
#
_symmetry.space_group_name_H-M   'P 1'
#
loop_
_entity.id
_entity.type
_entity.pdbx_description
1 polymer ?
#
loop_
_entity_poly.entity_id
_entity_poly.type
_entity_poly.pdbx_seq_one_letter_code
_entity_poly.pdbx_strand_id
1 'polypeptide(L)'
;GTADEDRFWDKARHDAGEFVDLSKEYVRQYYRQTGYKDLLYAARGAGCAEPPIPALPPEVVNETCRIYIKLFEMITGEKFKPARSK
;
A
#
# COMPACT_ATOMS: atom_id res chain seq x y z
N GLY A 1 1.79 3.70 15.35
CA GLY A 1 1.09 3.69 14.07
C GLY A 1 1.55 2.54 13.20
N THR A 2 0.78 2.17 12.18
CA THR A 2 1.10 1.09 11.23
C THR A 2 0.92 1.58 9.80
N ALA A 3 1.59 0.94 8.83
CA ALA A 3 1.43 1.25 7.40
C ALA A 3 -0.02 1.12 6.87
N ASP A 4 -0.92 0.55 7.67
CA ASP A 4 -2.31 0.31 7.30
C ASP A 4 -3.21 1.48 7.71
N GLU A 5 -2.98 1.97 8.93
CA GLU A 5 -3.80 2.96 9.62
C GLU A 5 -3.25 4.39 9.44
N ASP A 6 -1.95 4.54 9.20
CA ASP A 6 -1.29 5.84 9.09
C ASP A 6 -0.59 6.01 7.72
N ARG A 7 -0.49 7.28 7.28
CA ARG A 7 0.33 7.66 6.13
C ARG A 7 1.71 8.07 6.60
N PHE A 8 2.69 7.22 6.34
CA PHE A 8 4.09 7.51 6.63
C PHE A 8 4.78 8.10 5.42
N TRP A 9 5.43 9.25 5.58
CA TRP A 9 6.22 9.89 4.53
C TRP A 9 7.70 9.88 4.90
N ASP A 10 8.55 9.61 3.93
CA ASP A 10 10.01 9.68 4.12
C ASP A 10 10.42 11.16 4.29
N LYS A 11 10.82 11.54 5.52
CA LYS A 11 11.13 12.93 5.86
C LYS A 11 12.22 13.53 4.97
N ALA A 12 13.30 12.78 4.72
CA ALA A 12 14.43 13.29 3.93
C ALA A 12 14.03 13.55 2.48
N ARG A 13 13.17 12.68 1.93
CA ARG A 13 12.61 12.84 0.58
C ARG A 13 11.62 13.99 0.51
N HIS A 14 10.74 14.10 1.51
CA HIS A 14 9.79 15.19 1.61
C HIS A 14 10.49 16.55 1.69
N ASP A 15 11.55 16.66 2.50
CA ASP A 15 12.36 17.88 2.60
C ASP A 15 13.07 18.22 1.28
N ALA A 16 13.34 17.23 0.43
CA ALA A 16 13.86 17.39 -0.93
C ALA A 16 12.77 17.65 -1.99
N GLY A 17 11.49 17.78 -1.59
CA GLY A 17 10.35 17.99 -2.49
C GLY A 17 9.79 16.72 -3.14
N GLU A 18 10.24 15.54 -2.72
CA GLU A 18 9.76 14.25 -3.21
C GLU A 18 8.73 13.63 -2.25
N PHE A 19 7.55 13.29 -2.77
CA PHE A 19 6.49 12.65 -1.99
C PHE A 19 6.59 11.13 -2.09
N VAL A 20 7.31 10.52 -1.14
CA VAL A 20 7.45 9.06 -1.02
C VAL A 20 6.57 8.55 0.12
N ASP A 21 5.46 7.91 -0.24
CA ASP A 21 4.53 7.27 0.71
C ASP A 21 5.00 5.85 1.07
N LEU A 22 5.04 5.54 2.36
CA LEU A 22 5.48 4.28 2.93
C LEU A 22 4.32 3.48 3.58
N SER A 23 3.14 3.49 2.98
CA SER A 23 1.92 2.87 3.52
C SER A 23 1.14 2.01 2.50
N LYS A 24 -0.02 1.45 2.91
CA LYS A 24 -1.02 0.81 2.02
C LYS A 24 -1.48 1.68 0.87
N GLU A 25 -1.21 2.98 0.90
CA GLU A 25 -1.51 3.88 -0.19
C GLU A 25 -0.93 3.41 -1.53
N TYR A 26 0.22 2.73 -1.55
CA TYR A 26 0.78 2.14 -2.76
C TYR A 26 -0.22 1.16 -3.44
N VAL A 27 -0.81 0.25 -2.67
CA VAL A 27 -1.85 -0.68 -3.14
C VAL A 27 -3.12 0.07 -3.58
N ARG A 28 -3.50 1.13 -2.84
CA ARG A 28 -4.68 1.94 -3.21
C ARG A 28 -4.48 2.67 -4.52
N GLN A 29 -3.26 3.16 -4.79
CA GLN A 29 -2.91 3.78 -6.07
C GLN A 29 -2.94 2.78 -7.21
N TYR A 30 -2.47 1.54 -7.01
CA TYR A 30 -2.58 0.48 -8.00
C TYR A 30 -4.04 0.22 -8.43
N TYR A 31 -4.97 0.06 -7.48
CA TYR A 31 -6.39 -0.14 -7.80
C TYR A 31 -7.07 1.10 -8.41
N ARG A 32 -6.53 2.30 -8.18
CA ARG A 32 -6.98 3.51 -8.89
C ARG A 32 -6.51 3.52 -10.34
N GLN A 33 -5.23 3.26 -10.56
CA GLN A 33 -4.61 3.28 -11.89
C GLN A 33 -5.17 2.20 -12.81
N THR A 34 -5.58 1.05 -12.25
CA THR A 34 -6.21 -0.04 -13.00
C THR A 34 -7.72 0.15 -13.22
N GLY A 35 -8.30 1.26 -12.76
CA GLY A 35 -9.73 1.58 -12.93
C GLY A 35 -10.67 0.82 -12.00
N TYR A 36 -10.17 -0.07 -11.13
CA TYR A 36 -11.01 -0.83 -10.20
C TYR A 36 -11.78 0.08 -9.24
N LYS A 37 -11.15 1.17 -8.75
CA LYS A 37 -11.86 2.13 -7.89
C LYS A 37 -13.08 2.71 -8.59
N ASP A 38 -12.96 3.10 -9.85
CA ASP A 38 -14.06 3.74 -10.58
C ASP A 38 -15.20 2.74 -10.82
N LEU A 39 -14.87 1.50 -11.19
CA LEU A 39 -15.84 0.41 -11.33
C LEU A 39 -16.59 0.15 -10.02
N LEU A 40 -15.88 0.07 -8.89
CA LEU A 40 -16.46 -0.14 -7.57
C LEU A 40 -17.42 0.99 -7.19
N TYR A 41 -17.02 2.24 -7.40
CA TYR A 41 -17.83 3.40 -7.03
C TYR A 41 -19.05 3.55 -7.94
N ALA A 42 -18.93 3.23 -9.23
CA ALA A 42 -20.06 3.18 -10.14
C ALA A 42 -21.11 2.13 -9.71
N ALA A 43 -20.67 0.91 -9.36
CA ALA A 43 -21.56 -0.15 -8.88
C ALA A 43 -22.31 0.27 -7.59
N ARG A 44 -21.59 0.88 -6.64
CA ARG A 44 -22.19 1.42 -5.40
C ARG A 44 -23.22 2.51 -5.68
N GLY A 45 -22.90 3.45 -6.57
CA GLY A 45 -23.81 4.54 -6.95
C GLY A 45 -25.10 4.04 -7.62
N ALA A 46 -25.02 2.92 -8.34
CA ALA A 46 -26.16 2.25 -8.96
C ALA A 46 -26.90 1.28 -8.01
N GLY A 47 -26.43 1.08 -6.77
CA GLY A 47 -26.99 0.09 -5.85
C GLY A 47 -26.78 -1.36 -6.31
N CYS A 48 -25.82 -1.61 -7.20
CA CYS A 48 -25.49 -2.94 -7.70
C CYS A 48 -24.50 -3.66 -6.78
N ALA A 49 -24.34 -4.97 -7.01
CA ALA A 49 -23.32 -5.77 -6.33
C ALA A 49 -21.91 -5.22 -6.61
N GLU A 50 -21.06 -5.18 -5.59
CA GLU A 50 -19.68 -4.72 -5.72
C GLU A 50 -18.86 -5.71 -6.58
N PRO A 51 -18.04 -5.22 -7.51
CA PRO A 51 -17.15 -6.09 -8.28
C PRO A 51 -16.13 -6.76 -7.35
N PRO A 52 -15.81 -8.05 -7.58
CA PRO A 52 -14.78 -8.73 -6.80
C PRO A 52 -13.45 -7.99 -6.94
N ILE A 53 -12.68 -7.93 -5.85
CA ILE A 53 -11.37 -7.27 -5.90
C ILE A 53 -10.39 -8.13 -6.71
N PRO A 54 -9.73 -7.57 -7.74
CA PRO A 54 -8.71 -8.30 -8.48
C PRO A 54 -7.56 -8.70 -7.56
N ALA A 55 -6.94 -9.86 -7.81
CA ALA A 55 -5.73 -10.22 -7.09
C ALA A 55 -4.59 -9.23 -7.43
N LEU A 56 -3.76 -8.91 -6.43
CA LEU A 56 -2.56 -8.11 -6.68
C LEU A 56 -1.56 -8.94 -7.47
N PRO A 57 -0.92 -8.37 -8.50
CA PRO A 57 0.11 -9.06 -9.23
C PRO A 57 1.37 -9.16 -8.36
N PRO A 58 2.23 -10.18 -8.57
CA PRO A 58 3.37 -10.47 -7.69
C PRO A 58 4.31 -9.28 -7.46
N GLU A 59 4.50 -8.43 -8.47
CA GLU A 59 5.33 -7.22 -8.39
C GLU A 59 4.79 -6.20 -7.40
N VAL A 60 3.47 -5.98 -7.37
CA VAL A 60 2.83 -5.05 -6.42
C VAL A 60 2.90 -5.62 -5.00
N VAL A 61 2.71 -6.93 -4.86
CA VAL A 61 2.88 -7.62 -3.57
C VAL A 61 4.32 -7.44 -3.06
N ASN A 62 5.31 -7.74 -3.91
CA ASN A 62 6.73 -7.64 -3.54
C ASN A 62 7.13 -6.21 -3.16
N GLU A 63 6.65 -5.21 -3.90
CA GLU A 63 6.96 -3.81 -3.60
C GLU A 63 6.27 -3.35 -2.32
N THR A 64 5.01 -3.74 -2.10
CA THR A 64 4.31 -3.49 -0.84
C THR A 64 5.06 -4.11 0.34
N CYS A 65 5.53 -5.35 0.21
CA CYS A 65 6.35 -6.00 1.24
C CYS A 65 7.63 -5.22 1.55
N ARG A 66 8.34 -4.71 0.53
CA ARG A 66 9.54 -3.90 0.71
C ARG A 66 9.23 -2.59 1.44
N ILE A 67 8.14 -1.92 1.10
CA ILE A 67 7.69 -0.69 1.76
C ILE A 67 7.49 -0.93 3.26
N TYR A 68 6.80 -2.02 3.62
CA TYR A 68 6.51 -2.36 5.01
C TYR A 68 7.76 -2.71 5.80
N ILE A 69 8.65 -3.51 5.20
CA ILE A 69 9.93 -3.85 5.80
C ILE A 69 10.74 -2.57 6.02
N LYS A 70 10.89 -1.71 5.00
CA LYS A 70 11.60 -0.44 5.12
C LYS A 70 11.02 0.41 6.25
N LEU A 71 9.71 0.59 6.31
CA LEU A 71 9.06 1.36 7.35
C LEU A 71 9.32 0.79 8.74
N PHE A 72 9.17 -0.53 8.90
CA PHE A 72 9.45 -1.23 10.15
C PHE A 72 10.88 -0.95 10.61
N GLU A 73 11.88 -1.18 9.74
CA GLU A 73 13.29 -0.97 10.10
C GLU A 73 13.61 0.49 10.42
N MET A 74 12.97 1.44 9.73
CA MET A 74 13.15 2.88 10.00
C MET A 74 12.61 3.31 11.36
N ILE A 75 11.43 2.80 11.74
CA ILE A 75 10.77 3.21 13.00
C ILE A 75 11.39 2.50 14.21
N THR A 76 11.71 1.21 14.08
CA THR A 76 12.19 0.40 15.21
C THR A 76 13.71 0.40 15.34
N GLY A 77 14.44 0.66 14.23
CA GLY A 77 15.88 0.45 14.16
C GLY A 77 16.29 -1.03 14.10
N GLU A 78 15.33 -1.96 14.11
CA GLU A 78 15.57 -3.40 14.04
C GLU A 78 15.59 -3.91 12.60
N LYS A 79 16.28 -5.02 12.35
CA LYS A 79 16.20 -5.73 11.07
C LYS A 79 15.00 -6.65 11.03
N PHE A 80 14.22 -6.56 9.95
CA PHE A 80 13.06 -7.43 9.77
C PHE A 80 13.52 -8.89 9.64
N LYS A 81 12.86 -9.77 10.40
CA LYS A 81 13.07 -11.23 10.33
C LYS A 81 11.77 -11.87 9.89
N PRO A 82 11.74 -12.58 8.74
CA PRO A 82 10.55 -13.27 8.32
C PRO A 82 10.17 -14.32 9.36
N ALA A 83 8.87 -14.46 9.62
CA ALA A 83 8.38 -15.56 10.44
C ALA A 83 8.79 -16.89 9.79
N ARG A 84 9.28 -17.84 10.58
CA ARG A 84 9.62 -19.18 10.07
C ARG A 84 8.36 -19.80 9.47
N SER A 85 8.44 -20.25 8.22
CA SER A 85 7.40 -21.07 7.62
C SER A 85 7.19 -22.31 8.48
N LYS A 86 5.93 -22.58 8.83
CA LYS A 86 5.52 -23.86 9.41
C LYS A 86 5.55 -24.96 8.36
#